data_AF-A0A919D5C1-F1
#
_entry.id   AF-A0A919D5C1-F1
#
_cell.length_a   1.000
_cell.length_b   1.000
_cell.length_c   1.000
_cell.angle_alpha   90.00
_cell.angle_beta   90.00
_cell.angle_gamma   90.00
#
_symmetry.space_group_name_H-M   'P 1'
#
loop_
_entity.id
_entity.type
_entity.pdbx_description
1 polymer ?
#
loop_
_entity_poly.entity_id
_entity_poly.type
_entity_poly.pdbx_seq_one_letter_code
_entity_poly.pdbx_strand_id
1 'polypeptide(L)'
;MILGDSLAQEALAAGSKTAATVDSRGTVHLAVTLPDGAIQHFERPSAGTCADWRATDLEALGSGFAFNESITEQWGHALTLVAHISLT
;
A
#
# COMPACT_ATOMS: atom_id res chain seq x y z
N MET A 1 -14.65 -4.01 -9.28
CA MET A 1 -13.50 -3.68 -8.40
C MET A 1 -12.25 -4.09 -9.14
N ILE A 2 -11.27 -3.21 -9.28
CA ILE A 2 -9.99 -3.55 -9.92
C ILE A 2 -9.10 -4.30 -8.92
N LEU A 3 -8.04 -4.95 -9.40
CA LEU A 3 -7.18 -5.76 -8.53
C LEU A 3 -6.57 -4.91 -7.41
N GLY A 4 -6.05 -3.72 -7.72
CA GLY A 4 -5.48 -2.81 -6.72
C GLY A 4 -6.44 -2.44 -5.59
N ASP A 5 -7.72 -2.18 -5.91
CA ASP A 5 -8.75 -1.92 -4.90
C ASP A 5 -8.98 -3.14 -3.99
N SER A 6 -8.92 -4.34 -4.54
CA SER A 6 -9.14 -5.58 -3.79
C SER A 6 -7.98 -5.82 -2.80
N LEU A 7 -6.75 -5.61 -3.25
CA LEU A 7 -5.55 -5.69 -2.41
C LEU A 7 -5.56 -4.61 -1.31
N ALA A 8 -5.95 -3.38 -1.66
CA ALA A 8 -6.07 -2.30 -0.69
C ALA A 8 -7.14 -2.60 0.38
N GLN A 9 -8.31 -3.09 -0.06
CA GLN A 9 -9.39 -3.47 0.84
C GLN A 9 -8.96 -4.56 1.82
N GLU A 10 -8.31 -5.62 1.32
CA GLU A 10 -7.83 -6.72 2.15
C GLU A 10 -6.78 -6.25 3.16
N ALA A 11 -5.76 -5.51 2.70
CA ALA A 11 -4.72 -4.99 3.56
C ALA A 11 -5.27 -4.06 4.65
N LEU A 12 -6.23 -3.19 4.31
CA LEU A 12 -6.85 -2.28 5.28
C LEU A 12 -7.79 -3.00 6.27
N ALA A 13 -8.43 -4.09 5.85
CA ALA A 13 -9.35 -4.84 6.69
C ALA A 13 -8.67 -5.85 7.62
N ALA A 14 -7.61 -6.52 7.14
CA ALA A 14 -6.96 -7.62 7.82
C ALA A 14 -5.54 -7.28 8.31
N GLY A 15 -4.91 -6.24 7.78
CA GLY A 15 -3.57 -5.82 8.15
C GLY A 15 -3.47 -5.37 9.60
N SER A 16 -2.35 -5.69 10.24
CA SER A 16 -2.17 -5.46 11.69
C SER A 16 -1.00 -4.53 12.03
N LYS A 17 -0.08 -4.29 11.07
CA LYS A 17 1.05 -3.38 11.22
C LYS A 17 1.28 -2.63 9.92
N THR A 18 1.56 -1.34 10.05
CA THR A 18 1.74 -0.44 8.92
C THR A 18 3.02 0.36 9.14
N ALA A 19 3.84 0.46 8.09
CA ALA A 19 5.05 1.27 8.09
C ALA A 19 5.05 2.12 6.81
N ALA A 20 5.26 3.42 6.96
CA ALA A 20 5.33 4.33 5.82
C ALA A 20 6.69 5.04 5.79
N THR A 21 7.30 5.11 4.62
CA THR A 21 8.55 5.86 4.40
C THR A 21 8.44 6.73 3.16
N VAL A 22 9.28 7.76 3.08
CA VAL A 22 9.44 8.56 1.85
C VAL A 22 10.88 8.41 1.39
N ASP A 23 11.06 7.95 0.16
CA ASP A 23 12.40 7.81 -0.40
C ASP A 23 12.96 9.14 -0.93
N SER A 24 14.24 9.13 -1.31
CA SER A 24 14.93 10.31 -1.88
C SER A 24 14.33 10.84 -3.19
N ARG A 25 13.48 10.07 -3.87
CA ARG A 25 12.78 10.46 -5.11
C ARG A 25 11.41 11.06 -4.82
N GLY A 26 11.01 11.11 -3.55
CA GLY A 26 9.71 11.61 -3.13
C GLY A 26 8.59 10.61 -3.37
N THR A 27 8.87 9.30 -3.39
CA THR A 27 7.82 8.26 -3.37
C THR A 27 7.49 7.90 -1.94
N VAL A 28 6.21 7.91 -1.61
CA VAL A 28 5.68 7.34 -0.37
C VAL A 28 5.53 5.84 -0.57
N HIS A 29 6.22 5.07 0.26
CA HIS A 29 6.10 3.63 0.36
C HIS A 29 5.28 3.29 1.59
N LEU A 30 4.24 2.47 1.46
CA LEU A 30 3.44 1.95 2.56
C LEU A 30 3.48 0.42 2.53
N ALA A 31 4.00 -0.17 3.60
CA ALA A 31 3.99 -1.61 3.81
C ALA A 31 2.94 -1.98 4.86
N VAL A 32 2.11 -2.97 4.56
CA VAL A 32 1.07 -3.51 5.46
C VAL A 32 1.30 -4.99 5.68
N THR A 33 1.54 -5.40 6.93
CA THR A 33 1.68 -6.81 7.30
C THR A 33 0.32 -7.48 7.46
N LEU A 34 0.06 -8.49 6.64
CA LEU A 34 -1.13 -9.33 6.63
C LEU A 34 -1.07 -10.42 7.74
N PRO A 35 -2.22 -11.05 8.09
CA PRO A 35 -2.27 -12.05 9.16
C PRO A 35 -1.43 -13.30 8.94
N ASP A 36 -1.21 -13.69 7.68
CA ASP A 36 -0.37 -14.82 7.30
C ASP A 36 1.13 -14.49 7.32
N GLY A 37 1.48 -13.25 7.64
CA GLY A 37 2.84 -12.74 7.68
C GLY A 37 3.35 -12.20 6.34
N ALA A 38 2.55 -12.25 5.27
CA ALA A 38 2.89 -11.58 4.03
C ALA A 38 2.83 -10.05 4.20
N ILE A 39 3.54 -9.32 3.34
CA ILE A 39 3.59 -7.86 3.34
C ILE A 39 3.06 -7.36 2.01
N GLN A 40 1.93 -6.65 2.05
CA GLN A 40 1.41 -5.93 0.90
C GLN A 40 2.01 -4.52 0.87
N HIS A 41 2.63 -4.18 -0.25
CA HIS A 41 3.23 -2.88 -0.52
C HIS A 41 2.35 -2.04 -1.43
N PHE A 42 2.34 -0.74 -1.13
CA PHE A 42 1.69 0.29 -1.89
C PHE A 42 2.63 1.47 -2.09
N GLU A 43 2.49 2.16 -3.21
CA GLU A 43 3.30 3.32 -3.54
C GLU A 43 2.46 4.47 -4.09
N ARG A 44 2.87 5.70 -3.80
CA ARG A 44 2.41 6.89 -4.51
C ARG A 44 3.48 7.99 -4.53
N PRO A 45 3.43 8.93 -5.48
CA PRO A 45 4.19 10.17 -5.38
C PRO A 45 3.78 10.97 -4.13
N SER A 46 4.74 11.53 -3.40
CA SER A 46 4.50 12.39 -2.22
C SER A 46 3.76 13.68 -2.57
N ALA A 47 4.03 14.25 -3.75
CA ALA A 47 3.28 15.37 -4.31
C ALA A 47 1.99 14.95 -5.03
N GLY A 48 1.69 13.65 -5.06
CA GLY A 48 0.50 13.08 -5.68
C GLY A 48 -0.74 13.18 -4.78
N THR A 49 -1.86 12.85 -5.38
CA THR A 49 -3.17 12.73 -4.76
C THR A 49 -3.41 11.33 -4.21
N CYS A 50 -4.55 11.10 -3.57
CA CYS A 50 -4.96 9.77 -3.15
C CYS A 50 -5.27 8.84 -4.33
N ALA A 51 -5.61 9.35 -5.52
CA ALA A 51 -5.85 8.51 -6.69
C ALA A 51 -4.56 7.99 -7.35
N ASP A 52 -3.39 8.46 -6.91
CA ASP A 52 -2.09 8.06 -7.46
C ASP A 52 -1.50 6.83 -6.75
N TRP A 53 -2.19 6.29 -5.74
CA TRP A 53 -1.79 5.04 -5.10
C TRP A 53 -1.82 3.86 -6.07
N ARG A 54 -0.81 3.00 -5.95
CA ARG A 54 -0.71 1.74 -6.68
C ARG A 54 -0.35 0.61 -5.72
N ALA A 55 -0.88 -0.58 -5.98
CA ALA A 55 -0.38 -1.80 -5.36
C ALA A 55 0.81 -2.31 -6.18
N THR A 56 1.94 -2.56 -5.50
CA THR A 56 3.23 -2.85 -6.16
C THR A 56 3.72 -4.24 -5.85
N ASP A 57 3.88 -4.64 -4.59
CA ASP A 57 4.46 -5.94 -4.27
C ASP A 57 3.67 -6.65 -3.16
N LEU A 58 3.55 -7.97 -3.26
CA LEU A 58 3.17 -8.83 -2.15
C LEU A 58 4.35 -9.74 -1.84
N GLU A 59 5.00 -9.50 -0.71
CA GLU A 59 6.12 -10.29 -0.23
C GLU A 59 5.62 -11.39 0.71
N ALA A 60 5.92 -12.65 0.42
CA ALA A 60 5.60 -13.80 1.26
C ALA A 60 6.86 -14.63 1.54
N LEU A 61 6.79 -15.57 2.48
CA LEU A 61 7.92 -16.44 2.79
C LEU A 61 8.33 -17.27 1.56
N GLY A 62 9.47 -16.92 0.97
CA GLY A 62 10.06 -17.63 -0.17
C GLY A 62 9.45 -17.33 -1.54
N SER A 63 8.54 -16.36 -1.64
CA SER A 63 7.92 -15.93 -2.91
C SER A 63 7.49 -14.46 -2.84
N GLY A 64 7.29 -13.84 -4.00
CA GLY A 64 6.65 -12.54 -4.09
C GLY A 64 5.89 -12.38 -5.39
N PHE A 65 4.88 -11.51 -5.39
CA PHE A 65 4.18 -11.09 -6.59
C PHE A 65 4.42 -9.61 -6.80
N ALA A 66 4.95 -9.25 -7.97
CA ALA A 66 5.05 -7.87 -8.41
C ALA A 66 3.83 -7.52 -9.26
N PHE A 67 3.29 -6.34 -9.03
CA PHE A 67 2.10 -5.75 -9.60
C PHE A 67 2.42 -4.33 -10.05
N ASN A 68 1.49 -3.75 -10.79
CA ASN A 68 1.46 -2.33 -11.03
C ASN A 68 0.00 -1.90 -11.16
N GLU A 69 -0.78 -2.13 -10.12
CA GLU A 69 -2.24 -2.00 -10.16
C GLU A 69 -2.68 -0.65 -9.63
N SER A 70 -3.49 0.06 -10.41
CA SER A 70 -4.07 1.32 -9.96
C SER A 70 -5.04 1.10 -8.79
N ILE A 71 -5.17 2.09 -7.93
CA ILE A 71 -6.13 2.11 -6.82
C ILE A 71 -7.05 3.31 -7.01
N THR A 72 -8.35 3.10 -6.82
CA THR A 72 -9.34 4.17 -6.93
C THR A 72 -9.24 5.16 -5.78
N GLU A 73 -9.79 6.36 -5.98
CA GLU A 73 -9.75 7.43 -4.99
C GLU A 73 -10.30 7.00 -3.62
N GLN A 74 -11.35 6.17 -3.60
CA GLN A 74 -11.96 5.66 -2.37
C GLN A 74 -10.94 4.95 -1.46
N TRP A 75 -10.22 3.97 -2.01
CA TRP A 75 -9.22 3.20 -1.26
C TRP A 75 -7.92 3.99 -1.08
N GLY A 76 -7.57 4.83 -2.05
CA GLY A 76 -6.44 5.73 -1.96
C GLY A 76 -6.54 6.73 -0.80
N HIS A 77 -7.75 7.22 -0.48
CA HIS A 77 -7.96 8.06 0.71
C HIS A 77 -7.66 7.28 1.99
N ALA A 78 -8.13 6.04 2.09
CA ALA A 78 -7.88 5.19 3.24
C ALA A 78 -6.39 4.86 3.42
N LEU A 79 -5.68 4.52 2.34
CA LEU A 79 -4.23 4.31 2.36
C LEU A 79 -3.47 5.57 2.76
N THR A 80 -3.92 6.75 2.33
CA THR A 80 -3.31 8.03 2.71
C THR A 80 -3.40 8.29 4.21
N LEU A 81 -4.57 8.02 4.81
CA LEU A 81 -4.77 8.17 6.26
C LEU A 81 -3.84 7.22 7.04
N VAL A 82 -3.77 5.96 6.62
CA VAL A 82 -2.90 4.96 7.24
C VAL A 82 -1.42 5.30 7.08
N ALA A 83 -1.00 5.74 5.89
CA ALA A 83 0.38 6.15 5.67
C ALA A 83 0.78 7.34 6.56
N HIS A 84 -0.11 8.32 6.75
CA HIS A 84 0.18 9.50 7.55
C HIS A 84 0.40 9.20 9.03
N ILE A 85 -0.36 8.26 9.62
CA ILE A 85 -0.19 7.86 11.02
C ILE A 85 1.04 6.95 11.25
N SER A 86 1.60 6.38 10.19
CA SER A 86 2.68 5.40 10.23
C SER A 86 4.07 5.93 9.86
N LEU A 87 4.21 7.23 9.57
CA LEU A 87 5.51 7.83 9.30
C LEU A 87 6.39 7.74 10.56
N THR A 88 7.42 6.89 10.52
CA THR A 88 8.37 6.64 11.61
C THR A 88 9.80 7.04 11.26
#